data_AF-A0A9W9UX20-F1
#
_entry.id   AF-A0A9W9UX20-F1
#
_cell.length_a   1.000
_cell.length_b   1.000
_cell.length_c   1.000
_cell.angle_alpha   90.00
_cell.angle_beta   90.00
_cell.angle_gamma   90.00
#
_symmetry.space_group_name_H-M   'P 1'
#
loop_
_entity.id
_entity.type
_entity.pdbx_description
1 polymer ?
#
loop_
_entity_poly.entity_id
_entity_poly.type
_entity_poly.pdbx_seq_one_letter_code
_entity_poly.pdbx_strand_id
1 'polypeptide(L)'
;MSAVHCLIDDEGHYIKAHTILATGDAAVVVQREDVAIKMAIVYKNYTLEKVEGNRNRIRREQEIWRRIQPNFDTPVEGIVHCLDLPGDTIELRYMSGGALSKWLKHRARPSIELQKRWFRQLTIGLHNLHQRRVIHSDILSRNILLDGSLNVMIADLGASTIMPIDTVMADAVDGYNCSIWTDLCQLGLVFYEIVTGRQTGISLYHNSGTDDSVAVFPSRDILPSLGKRIWARDIIETCWREGGYGAAGAAGILAKLDKMQGQRQH
;
A
#
# COMPACT_ATOMS: atom_id res chain seq x y z
N MET A 1 21.47 15.56 -17.98
CA MET A 1 20.05 15.59 -18.39
C MET A 1 19.30 14.66 -17.46
N SER A 2 18.24 15.12 -16.78
CA SER A 2 17.55 14.26 -15.81
C SER A 2 16.88 13.08 -16.52
N ALA A 3 16.95 11.88 -15.93
CA ALA A 3 16.44 10.64 -16.52
C ALA A 3 14.95 10.72 -16.95
N VAL A 4 14.18 11.63 -16.35
CA VAL A 4 12.75 11.86 -16.61
C VAL A 4 12.46 12.30 -18.05
N HIS A 5 13.44 12.87 -18.78
CA HIS A 5 13.23 13.37 -20.15
C HIS A 5 13.26 12.30 -21.25
N CYS A 6 13.45 11.02 -20.91
CA CYS A 6 13.65 9.96 -21.91
C CYS A 6 12.60 8.84 -21.89
N LEU A 7 11.57 8.93 -21.03
CA LEU A 7 10.50 7.92 -20.96
C LEU A 7 9.61 8.00 -22.19
N ILE A 8 9.30 6.83 -22.76
CA ILE A 8 8.37 6.69 -23.88
C ILE A 8 7.21 5.77 -23.51
N ASP A 9 6.06 5.99 -24.13
CA ASP A 9 4.93 5.07 -24.07
C ASP A 9 5.09 3.89 -25.07
N ASP A 10 4.12 2.98 -25.10
CA ASP A 10 4.15 1.80 -25.99
C ASP A 10 4.12 2.15 -27.49
N GLU A 11 3.72 3.38 -27.85
CA GLU A 11 3.75 3.90 -29.22
C GLU A 11 5.10 4.57 -29.56
N GLY A 12 5.99 4.70 -28.58
CA GLY A 12 7.29 5.33 -28.73
C GLY A 12 7.26 6.86 -28.58
N HIS A 13 6.13 7.44 -28.14
CA HIS A 13 6.00 8.86 -27.89
C HIS A 13 6.54 9.22 -26.50
N TYR A 14 7.18 10.38 -26.40
CA TYR A 14 7.69 10.86 -25.11
C TYR A 14 6.57 11.18 -24.13
N ILE A 15 6.69 10.65 -22.91
CA ILE A 15 5.78 10.98 -21.82
C ILE A 15 6.07 12.38 -21.31
N LYS A 16 5.03 13.22 -21.23
CA LYS A 16 5.14 14.61 -20.75
C LYS A 16 5.45 14.60 -19.25
N ALA A 17 6.53 15.27 -18.84
CA ALA A 17 6.97 15.24 -17.44
C ALA A 17 5.91 15.70 -16.42
N HIS A 18 5.05 16.65 -16.78
CA HIS A 18 3.99 17.16 -15.88
C HIS A 18 2.84 16.17 -15.66
N THR A 19 2.71 15.12 -16.49
CA THR A 19 1.68 14.08 -16.30
C THR A 19 2.18 12.95 -15.40
N ILE A 20 3.48 12.88 -15.09
CA ILE A 20 4.05 11.82 -14.27
C ILE A 20 3.68 12.05 -12.81
N LEU A 21 2.94 11.11 -12.24
CA LEU A 21 2.53 11.10 -10.82
C LEU A 21 3.59 10.45 -9.93
N ALA A 22 4.18 9.35 -10.42
CA ALA A 22 5.18 8.57 -9.71
C ALA A 22 6.07 7.78 -10.69
N THR A 23 7.26 7.43 -10.23
CA THR A 23 8.20 6.55 -10.92
C THR A 23 8.79 5.59 -9.90
N GLY A 24 8.74 4.30 -10.18
CA GLY A 24 9.40 3.24 -9.41
C GLY A 24 10.51 2.58 -10.21
N ASP A 25 10.92 1.38 -9.81
CA ASP A 25 12.05 0.69 -10.44
C ASP A 25 11.73 0.10 -11.83
N ALA A 26 10.47 -0.30 -12.02
CA ALA A 26 10.01 -0.96 -13.25
C ALA A 26 8.79 -0.30 -13.89
N ALA A 27 8.12 0.61 -13.18
CA ALA A 27 6.86 1.19 -13.60
C ALA A 27 6.85 2.71 -13.44
N VAL A 28 6.14 3.38 -14.35
CA VAL A 28 5.80 4.79 -14.28
C VAL A 28 4.28 4.91 -14.19
N VAL A 29 3.81 5.87 -13.38
CA VAL A 29 2.39 6.20 -13.27
C VAL A 29 2.17 7.58 -13.86
N VAL A 30 1.29 7.66 -14.85
CA VAL A 30 0.92 8.90 -15.54
C VAL A 30 -0.54 9.22 -15.33
N GLN A 31 -0.87 10.51 -15.19
CA GLN A 31 -2.23 10.99 -15.17
C GLN A 31 -2.72 11.26 -16.59
N ARG A 32 -3.91 10.76 -16.92
CA ARG A 32 -4.71 11.16 -18.08
C ARG A 32 -6.13 11.43 -17.60
N GLU A 33 -6.52 12.69 -17.58
CA GLU A 33 -7.81 13.13 -17.02
C GLU A 33 -8.00 12.63 -15.57
N ASP A 34 -9.06 11.86 -15.31
CA ASP A 34 -9.39 11.27 -14.01
C ASP A 34 -8.86 9.83 -13.84
N VAL A 35 -7.92 9.41 -14.70
CA VAL A 35 -7.29 8.10 -14.67
C VAL A 35 -5.79 8.21 -14.37
N ALA A 36 -5.30 7.35 -13.49
CA ALA A 36 -3.88 7.10 -13.26
C ALA A 36 -3.49 5.79 -13.96
N ILE A 37 -2.66 5.87 -14.99
CA ILE A 37 -2.23 4.73 -15.79
C ILE A 37 -0.84 4.32 -15.33
N LYS A 38 -0.71 3.11 -14.80
CA LYS A 38 0.57 2.49 -14.45
C LYS A 38 1.02 1.61 -15.61
N MET A 39 2.23 1.85 -16.10
CA MET A 39 2.82 1.15 -17.25
C MET A 39 4.30 0.88 -17.02
N ALA A 40 4.85 -0.06 -17.78
CA ALA A 40 6.27 -0.40 -17.71
C ALA A 40 7.16 0.81 -18.08
N ILE A 41 8.28 0.96 -17.38
CA ILE A 41 9.30 1.94 -17.77
C ILE A 41 9.96 1.48 -19.06
N VAL A 42 9.91 2.35 -20.07
CA VAL A 42 10.61 2.17 -21.34
C VAL A 42 11.45 3.41 -21.61
N TYR A 43 12.75 3.21 -21.79
CA TYR A 43 13.67 4.23 -22.29
C TYR A 43 14.19 3.81 -23.66
N LYS A 44 14.49 4.77 -24.54
CA LYS A 44 15.01 4.50 -25.90
C LYS A 44 16.29 3.63 -25.93
N ASN A 45 17.08 3.66 -24.87
CA ASN A 45 18.32 2.90 -24.75
C ASN A 45 18.17 1.57 -23.98
N TYR A 46 16.97 1.19 -23.55
CA TYR A 46 16.76 -0.10 -22.89
C TYR A 46 16.81 -1.25 -23.89
N THR A 47 17.36 -2.37 -23.46
CA THR A 47 17.28 -3.63 -24.20
C THR A 47 15.84 -4.15 -24.19
N LEU A 48 15.46 -4.92 -25.21
CA LEU A 48 14.15 -5.58 -25.27
C LEU A 48 13.93 -6.47 -24.02
N GLU A 49 14.97 -7.14 -23.55
CA GLU A 49 14.93 -7.94 -22.32
C GLU A 49 14.59 -7.11 -21.08
N LYS A 50 15.19 -5.92 -20.92
CA LYS A 50 14.89 -5.04 -19.78
C LYS A 50 13.46 -4.52 -19.83
N VAL A 51 12.98 -4.14 -21.01
CA VAL A 51 11.59 -3.71 -21.22
C VAL A 51 10.62 -4.85 -20.89
N GLU A 52 10.90 -6.05 -21.36
CA GLU A 52 10.08 -7.22 -21.10
C GLU A 52 10.08 -7.61 -19.62
N GLY A 53 11.22 -7.49 -18.92
CA GLY A 53 11.30 -7.64 -17.48
C GLY A 53 10.41 -6.66 -16.72
N ASN A 54 10.35 -5.40 -17.16
CA ASN A 54 9.47 -4.39 -16.59
C ASN A 54 7.98 -4.70 -16.86
N ARG A 55 7.64 -5.10 -18.10
CA ARG A 55 6.28 -5.52 -18.47
C ARG A 55 5.81 -6.73 -17.67
N ASN A 56 6.69 -7.71 -17.45
CA ASN A 56 6.40 -8.87 -16.60
C ASN A 56 6.08 -8.48 -15.15
N ARG A 57 6.69 -7.42 -14.61
CA ARG A 57 6.30 -6.89 -13.28
C ARG A 57 4.89 -6.28 -13.30
N ILE A 58 4.50 -5.59 -14.38
CA ILE A 58 3.10 -5.10 -14.53
C ILE A 58 2.12 -6.27 -14.62
N ARG A 59 2.39 -7.28 -15.46
CA ARG A 59 1.52 -8.45 -15.62
C ARG A 59 1.34 -9.23 -14.32
N ARG A 60 2.40 -9.36 -13.50
CA ARG A 60 2.30 -9.98 -12.17
C ARG A 60 1.35 -9.20 -11.25
N GLU A 61 1.43 -7.88 -11.25
CA GLU A 61 0.52 -7.04 -10.46
C GLU A 61 -0.93 -7.10 -10.98
N GLN A 62 -1.13 -7.20 -12.30
CA GLN A 62 -2.46 -7.41 -12.90
C GLN A 62 -3.13 -8.69 -12.38
N GLU A 63 -2.38 -9.78 -12.12
CA GLU A 63 -2.97 -10.99 -11.52
C GLU A 63 -3.52 -10.71 -10.11
N ILE A 64 -2.86 -9.84 -9.34
CA ILE A 64 -3.37 -9.41 -8.02
C ILE A 64 -4.70 -8.67 -8.20
N TRP A 65 -4.77 -7.75 -9.16
CA TRP A 65 -6.00 -7.01 -9.46
C TRP A 65 -7.15 -7.94 -9.86
N ARG A 66 -6.90 -8.92 -10.75
CA ARG A 66 -7.90 -9.92 -11.14
C ARG A 66 -8.36 -10.77 -9.96
N ARG A 67 -7.45 -11.09 -9.02
CA ARG A 67 -7.77 -11.83 -7.80
C ARG A 67 -8.69 -11.05 -6.87
N ILE A 68 -8.45 -9.75 -6.70
CA ILE A 68 -9.15 -8.97 -5.68
C ILE A 68 -10.41 -8.28 -6.18
N GLN A 69 -10.44 -7.92 -7.47
CA GLN A 69 -11.51 -7.19 -8.13
C GLN A 69 -11.84 -7.85 -9.48
N PRO A 70 -12.44 -9.06 -9.48
CA PRO A 70 -12.75 -9.79 -10.71
C PRO A 70 -13.83 -9.12 -11.58
N ASN A 71 -14.58 -8.17 -11.01
CA ASN A 71 -15.49 -7.29 -11.73
C ASN A 71 -15.10 -5.83 -11.47
N PHE A 72 -14.63 -5.14 -12.51
CA PHE A 72 -14.15 -3.76 -12.39
C PHE A 72 -15.26 -2.73 -12.14
N ASP A 73 -16.53 -3.06 -12.31
CA ASP A 73 -17.65 -2.18 -11.93
C ASP A 73 -17.92 -2.17 -10.42
N THR A 74 -17.31 -3.11 -9.67
CA THR A 74 -17.49 -3.23 -8.21
C THR A 74 -16.19 -2.95 -7.47
N PRO A 75 -15.96 -1.71 -6.99
CA PRO A 75 -14.76 -1.37 -6.24
C PRO A 75 -14.64 -2.18 -4.94
N VAL A 76 -13.41 -2.48 -4.54
CA VAL A 76 -13.12 -3.08 -3.23
C VAL A 76 -12.91 -1.97 -2.20
N GLU A 77 -13.68 -1.98 -1.12
CA GLU A 77 -13.58 -0.96 -0.07
C GLU A 77 -12.17 -0.89 0.52
N GLY A 78 -11.63 0.33 0.62
CA GLY A 78 -10.31 0.60 1.20
C GLY A 78 -9.12 0.35 0.27
N ILE A 79 -9.35 -0.03 -0.99
CA ILE A 79 -8.33 -0.21 -2.03
C ILE A 79 -8.64 0.73 -3.20
N VAL A 80 -7.62 1.27 -3.86
CA VAL A 80 -7.81 2.10 -5.06
C VAL A 80 -8.58 1.32 -6.11
N HIS A 81 -9.57 1.96 -6.72
CA HIS A 81 -10.42 1.35 -7.73
C HIS A 81 -9.64 1.12 -9.03
N CYS A 82 -9.47 -0.14 -9.43
CA CYS A 82 -8.98 -0.51 -10.75
C CYS A 82 -10.11 -0.35 -11.77
N LEU A 83 -9.87 0.44 -12.82
CA LEU A 83 -10.85 0.74 -13.86
C LEU A 83 -10.77 -0.29 -14.98
N ASP A 84 -9.55 -0.61 -15.41
CA ASP A 84 -9.30 -1.59 -16.47
C ASP A 84 -7.83 -2.05 -16.47
N LEU A 85 -7.54 -3.14 -17.19
CA LEU A 85 -6.21 -3.72 -17.40
C LEU A 85 -5.88 -3.87 -18.90
N PRO A 86 -5.85 -2.78 -19.70
CA PRO A 86 -5.60 -2.89 -21.13
C PRO A 86 -4.12 -3.16 -21.42
N GLY A 87 -3.84 -4.22 -22.17
CA GLY A 87 -2.47 -4.62 -22.52
C GLY A 87 -1.60 -4.82 -21.29
N ASP A 88 -0.38 -4.25 -21.30
CA ASP A 88 0.57 -4.28 -20.18
C ASP A 88 0.47 -3.00 -19.32
N THR A 89 -0.76 -2.55 -19.06
CA THR A 89 -1.03 -1.39 -18.21
C THR A 89 -2.09 -1.67 -17.15
N ILE A 90 -2.13 -0.84 -16.12
CA ILE A 90 -3.15 -0.88 -15.07
C ILE A 90 -3.75 0.52 -15.01
N GLU A 91 -5.04 0.64 -15.29
CA GLU A 91 -5.78 1.88 -15.17
C GLU A 91 -6.45 1.95 -13.80
N LEU A 92 -6.07 2.94 -13.01
CA LEU A 92 -6.58 3.16 -11.66
C LEU A 92 -7.33 4.49 -11.60
N ARG A 93 -8.33 4.59 -10.73
CA ARG A 93 -8.94 5.88 -10.40
C ARG A 93 -7.87 6.86 -9.93
N TYR A 94 -7.88 8.07 -10.49
CA TYR A 94 -6.99 9.12 -10.05
C TYR A 94 -7.33 9.60 -8.62
N MET A 95 -6.32 9.60 -7.76
CA MET A 95 -6.45 9.98 -6.35
C MET A 95 -5.88 11.39 -6.15
N SER A 96 -6.75 12.40 -6.29
CA SER A 96 -6.37 13.82 -6.36
C SER A 96 -5.73 14.41 -5.10
N GLY A 97 -5.90 13.77 -3.95
CA GLY A 97 -5.22 14.13 -2.71
C GLY A 97 -3.76 13.66 -2.63
N GLY A 98 -3.32 12.82 -3.57
CA GLY A 98 -1.96 12.31 -3.66
C GLY A 98 -1.61 11.34 -2.54
N ALA A 99 -0.31 11.07 -2.36
CA ALA A 99 0.17 10.14 -1.34
C ALA A 99 0.08 10.72 0.08
N LEU A 100 -0.34 9.88 1.04
CA LEU A 100 -0.44 10.21 2.46
C LEU A 100 0.89 10.68 3.04
N SER A 101 2.01 10.10 2.62
CA SER A 101 3.35 10.54 3.01
C SER A 101 3.64 12.00 2.65
N LYS A 102 3.18 12.47 1.48
CA LYS A 102 3.28 13.88 1.06
C LYS A 102 2.31 14.75 1.87
N TRP A 103 1.08 14.27 2.07
CA TRP A 103 0.07 14.99 2.85
C TRP A 103 0.54 15.27 4.28
N LEU A 104 1.10 14.26 4.96
CA LEU A 104 1.59 14.36 6.34
C LEU A 104 2.82 15.28 6.47
N LYS A 105 3.64 15.42 5.42
CA LYS A 105 4.80 16.33 5.42
C LYS A 105 4.41 17.81 5.35
N HIS A 106 3.33 18.13 4.65
CA HIS A 106 2.99 19.51 4.31
C HIS A 106 1.86 20.10 5.17
N ARG A 107 1.23 19.30 6.05
CA ARG A 107 0.07 19.72 6.82
C ARG A 107 0.25 19.48 8.32
N ALA A 108 -0.54 20.21 9.10
CA ALA A 108 -0.69 19.93 10.51
C ALA A 108 -1.25 18.52 10.73
N ARG A 109 -0.96 17.97 11.91
CA ARG A 109 -1.47 16.66 12.33
C ARG A 109 -3.00 16.58 12.13
N PRO A 110 -3.53 15.50 11.54
CA PRO A 110 -4.96 15.34 11.32
C PRO A 110 -5.72 15.35 12.65
N SER A 111 -7.00 15.77 12.64
CA SER A 111 -7.86 15.68 13.82
C SER A 111 -8.04 14.23 14.28
N ILE A 112 -8.41 13.99 15.54
CA ILE A 112 -8.63 12.62 16.05
C ILE A 112 -9.74 11.93 15.25
N GLU A 113 -10.77 12.66 14.86
CA GLU A 113 -11.88 12.17 14.02
C GLU A 113 -11.38 11.69 12.65
N LEU A 114 -10.48 12.45 12.02
CA LEU A 114 -9.88 12.07 10.74
C LEU A 114 -8.92 10.89 10.91
N GLN A 115 -8.12 10.87 11.98
CA GLN A 115 -7.25 9.73 12.33
C GLN A 115 -8.07 8.44 12.48
N LYS A 116 -9.18 8.48 13.22
CA LYS A 116 -10.09 7.33 13.41
C LYS A 116 -10.69 6.85 12.08
N ARG A 117 -11.10 7.78 11.22
CA ARG A 117 -11.62 7.46 9.88
C ARG A 117 -10.56 6.75 9.03
N TRP A 118 -9.35 7.29 8.99
CA TRP A 118 -8.25 6.70 8.23
C TRP A 118 -7.83 5.33 8.76
N PHE A 119 -7.74 5.18 10.08
CA PHE A 119 -7.47 3.87 10.68
C PHE A 119 -8.47 2.83 10.21
N ARG A 120 -9.77 3.16 10.26
CA ARG A 120 -10.83 2.27 9.81
C ARG A 120 -10.70 1.93 8.32
N GLN A 121 -10.57 2.94 7.45
CA GLN A 121 -10.47 2.74 6.00
C GLN A 121 -9.28 1.85 5.62
N LEU A 122 -8.10 2.08 6.20
CA LEU A 122 -6.91 1.27 5.94
C LEU A 122 -7.05 -0.14 6.48
N THR A 123 -7.62 -0.31 7.68
CA THR A 123 -7.88 -1.64 8.23
C THR A 123 -8.89 -2.42 7.38
N ILE A 124 -9.93 -1.78 6.85
CA ILE A 124 -10.90 -2.41 5.94
C ILE A 124 -10.20 -2.83 4.64
N GLY A 125 -9.39 -1.96 4.04
CA GLY A 125 -8.64 -2.29 2.82
C GLY A 125 -7.73 -3.51 3.03
N LEU A 126 -6.97 -3.51 4.12
CA LEU A 126 -6.06 -4.62 4.42
C LEU A 126 -6.82 -5.92 4.75
N HIS A 127 -7.92 -5.82 5.50
CA HIS A 127 -8.79 -6.96 5.76
C HIS A 127 -9.33 -7.58 4.47
N ASN A 128 -9.76 -6.75 3.52
CA ASN A 128 -10.26 -7.21 2.22
C ASN A 128 -9.18 -7.94 1.41
N LEU A 129 -7.93 -7.47 1.42
CA LEU A 129 -6.80 -8.17 0.80
C LEU A 129 -6.58 -9.55 1.44
N HIS A 130 -6.50 -9.61 2.76
CA HIS A 130 -6.26 -10.86 3.50
C HIS A 130 -7.39 -11.88 3.29
N GLN A 131 -8.65 -11.43 3.24
CA GLN A 131 -9.80 -12.30 2.91
C GLN A 131 -9.73 -12.88 1.49
N ARG A 132 -9.12 -12.16 0.56
CA ARG A 132 -8.85 -12.60 -0.81
C ARG A 132 -7.52 -13.35 -0.95
N ARG A 133 -6.91 -13.75 0.17
CA ARG A 133 -5.63 -14.47 0.23
C ARG A 133 -4.50 -13.72 -0.46
N VAL A 134 -4.47 -12.40 -0.32
CA VAL A 134 -3.38 -11.56 -0.81
C VAL A 134 -2.64 -10.98 0.40
N ILE A 135 -1.32 -11.14 0.43
CA ILE A 135 -0.42 -10.43 1.35
C ILE A 135 0.10 -9.22 0.58
N HIS A 136 0.04 -8.03 1.16
CA HIS A 136 0.39 -6.79 0.45
C HIS A 136 1.91 -6.55 0.39
N SER A 137 2.60 -6.82 1.50
CA SER A 137 4.05 -6.74 1.68
C SER A 137 4.68 -5.33 1.64
N ASP A 138 4.02 -4.33 1.03
CA ASP A 138 4.53 -2.93 1.02
C ASP A 138 3.54 -1.88 1.58
N ILE A 139 2.97 -2.12 2.77
CA ILE A 139 2.03 -1.19 3.42
C ILE A 139 2.78 0.02 4.01
N LEU A 140 2.96 1.07 3.22
CA LEU A 140 3.66 2.28 3.65
C LEU A 140 2.87 3.54 3.26
N SER A 141 3.08 4.64 3.98
CA SER A 141 2.32 5.88 3.73
C SER A 141 2.52 6.49 2.34
N ARG A 142 3.56 6.08 1.61
CA ARG A 142 3.75 6.41 0.19
C ARG A 142 2.81 5.66 -0.75
N ASN A 143 2.35 4.47 -0.34
CA ASN A 143 1.44 3.59 -1.08
C ASN A 143 -0.01 3.72 -0.58
N ILE A 144 -0.29 4.74 0.23
CA ILE A 144 -1.65 5.11 0.64
C ILE A 144 -1.99 6.41 -0.04
N LEU A 145 -3.07 6.42 -0.82
CA LEU A 145 -3.50 7.57 -1.60
C LEU A 145 -4.76 8.21 -1.01
N LEU A 146 -4.93 9.51 -1.23
CA LEU A 146 -6.11 10.27 -0.81
C LEU A 146 -6.95 10.70 -2.01
N ASP A 147 -8.28 10.61 -1.88
CA ASP A 147 -9.20 11.26 -2.81
C ASP A 147 -9.47 12.73 -2.43
N GLY A 148 -10.29 13.42 -3.22
CA GLY A 148 -10.68 14.81 -2.96
C GLY A 148 -11.48 15.03 -1.68
N SER A 149 -12.03 13.96 -1.09
CA SER A 149 -12.76 13.98 0.19
C SER A 149 -11.90 13.56 1.38
N LEU A 150 -10.59 13.41 1.18
CA LEU A 150 -9.63 12.93 2.17
C LEU A 150 -9.93 11.51 2.68
N ASN A 151 -10.54 10.66 1.86
CA ASN A 151 -10.57 9.22 2.14
C ASN A 151 -9.25 8.60 1.75
N VAL A 152 -8.73 7.69 2.58
CA VAL A 152 -7.50 6.95 2.29
C VAL A 152 -7.81 5.61 1.65
N MET A 153 -7.01 5.23 0.65
CA MET A 153 -7.08 3.93 -0.01
C MET A 153 -5.68 3.33 -0.13
N ILE A 154 -5.57 2.02 0.05
CA ILE A 154 -4.34 1.25 -0.23
C ILE A 154 -4.14 1.19 -1.75
N ALA A 155 -2.92 1.44 -2.19
CA ALA A 155 -2.49 1.40 -3.57
C ALA A 155 -1.19 0.58 -3.70
N ASP A 156 -0.77 0.36 -4.95
CA ASP A 156 0.48 -0.30 -5.33
C ASP A 156 0.59 -1.76 -4.85
N LEU A 157 0.11 -2.68 -5.69
CA LEU A 157 0.11 -4.11 -5.41
C LEU A 157 1.34 -4.83 -6.01
N GLY A 158 2.34 -4.08 -6.46
CA GLY A 158 3.49 -4.62 -7.19
C GLY A 158 4.38 -5.57 -6.37
N ALA A 159 4.32 -5.49 -5.04
CA ALA A 159 5.05 -6.38 -4.12
C ALA A 159 4.15 -7.48 -3.52
N SER A 160 2.87 -7.54 -3.90
CA SER A 160 1.91 -8.43 -3.26
C SER A 160 2.05 -9.87 -3.73
N THR A 161 1.67 -10.81 -2.87
CA THR A 161 1.67 -12.25 -3.16
C THR A 161 0.26 -12.84 -3.05
N ILE A 162 -0.15 -13.63 -4.04
CA ILE A 162 -1.37 -14.44 -3.98
C ILE A 162 -1.05 -15.76 -3.28
N MET A 163 -1.77 -16.04 -2.20
CA MET A 163 -1.74 -17.33 -1.52
C MET A 163 -2.84 -18.26 -2.08
N PRO A 164 -2.64 -19.59 -2.04
CA PRO A 164 -3.67 -20.57 -2.39
C PRO A 164 -4.99 -20.33 -1.64
N ILE A 165 -6.12 -20.66 -2.27
CA ILE A 165 -7.45 -20.28 -1.75
C ILE A 165 -7.76 -20.90 -0.37
N ASP A 166 -7.29 -22.12 -0.15
CA ASP A 166 -7.42 -22.96 1.03
C ASP A 166 -6.40 -22.63 2.13
N THR A 167 -5.49 -21.69 1.86
CA THR A 167 -4.46 -21.29 2.83
C THR A 167 -5.08 -20.67 4.09
N VAL A 168 -4.64 -21.16 5.25
CA VAL A 168 -4.90 -20.53 6.54
C VAL A 168 -3.96 -19.34 6.70
N MET A 169 -4.46 -18.13 6.41
CA MET A 169 -3.63 -16.92 6.35
C MET A 169 -2.87 -16.58 7.64
N ALA A 170 -3.34 -17.03 8.80
CA ALA A 170 -2.67 -16.77 10.08
C ALA A 170 -1.33 -17.50 10.21
N ASP A 171 -1.18 -18.63 9.52
CA ASP A 171 0.02 -19.47 9.53
C ASP A 171 0.83 -19.33 8.23
N ALA A 172 0.33 -18.51 7.30
CA ALA A 172 0.85 -18.39 5.95
C ALA A 172 2.03 -17.42 5.90
N VAL A 173 3.09 -17.86 5.23
CA VAL A 173 4.28 -17.07 4.93
C VAL A 173 4.61 -17.26 3.44
N ASP A 174 4.90 -16.17 2.74
CA ASP A 174 5.29 -16.22 1.33
C ASP A 174 6.79 -16.46 1.12
N GLY A 175 7.23 -16.50 -0.14
CA GLY A 175 8.65 -16.71 -0.49
C GLY A 175 9.60 -15.61 -0.01
N TYR A 176 9.08 -14.47 0.43
CA TYR A 176 9.83 -13.32 0.93
C TYR A 176 9.72 -13.18 2.45
N ASN A 177 9.26 -14.23 3.15
CA ASN A 177 8.99 -14.21 4.58
C ASN A 177 7.93 -13.18 5.00
N CYS A 178 7.06 -12.75 4.08
CA CYS A 178 5.94 -11.86 4.37
C CYS A 178 4.71 -12.67 4.79
N SER A 179 3.90 -12.09 5.67
CA SER A 179 2.69 -12.68 6.21
C SER A 179 1.65 -11.60 6.49
N ILE A 180 0.45 -11.99 6.92
CA ILE A 180 -0.52 -11.02 7.42
C ILE A 180 0.02 -10.22 8.62
N TRP A 181 0.99 -10.77 9.36
CA TRP A 181 1.58 -10.12 10.53
C TRP A 181 2.55 -9.02 10.13
N THR A 182 3.35 -9.23 9.08
CA THR A 182 4.24 -8.19 8.55
C THR A 182 3.43 -7.02 7.99
N ASP A 183 2.33 -7.30 7.29
CA ASP A 183 1.38 -6.28 6.83
C ASP A 183 0.78 -5.47 7.99
N LEU A 184 0.35 -6.15 9.06
CA LEU A 184 -0.22 -5.49 10.24
C LEU A 184 0.82 -4.65 10.98
N CYS A 185 2.08 -5.10 11.04
CA CYS A 185 3.17 -4.33 11.61
C CYS A 185 3.44 -3.05 10.80
N GLN A 186 3.51 -3.17 9.48
CA GLN A 186 3.64 -2.03 8.56
C GLN A 186 2.46 -1.06 8.67
N LEU A 187 1.23 -1.56 8.78
CA LEU A 187 0.06 -0.74 9.07
C LEU A 187 0.19 0.00 10.42
N GLY A 188 0.76 -0.65 11.44
CA GLY A 188 1.09 -0.03 12.72
C GLY A 188 2.09 1.13 12.59
N LEU A 189 3.08 1.03 11.69
CA LEU A 189 3.98 2.14 11.37
C LEU A 189 3.22 3.30 10.72
N VAL A 190 2.35 3.03 9.74
CA VAL A 190 1.49 4.06 9.12
C VAL A 190 0.62 4.75 10.17
N PHE A 191 0.01 3.97 11.06
CA PHE A 191 -0.78 4.48 12.17
C PHE A 191 0.03 5.39 13.09
N TYR A 192 1.28 5.01 13.40
CA TYR A 192 2.21 5.87 14.12
C TYR A 192 2.47 7.20 13.38
N GLU A 193 2.70 7.17 12.06
CA GLU A 193 2.91 8.40 11.28
C GLU A 193 1.68 9.31 11.32
N ILE A 194 0.49 8.74 11.16
CA ILE A 194 -0.79 9.47 11.23
C ILE A 194 -0.98 10.15 12.59
N VAL A 195 -0.70 9.44 13.69
CA VAL A 195 -0.92 9.98 15.05
C VAL A 195 0.24 10.82 15.57
N THR A 196 1.41 10.83 14.94
CA THR A 196 2.54 11.63 15.44
C THR A 196 2.99 12.71 14.48
N GLY A 197 2.66 12.59 13.20
CA GLY A 197 3.23 13.39 12.11
C GLY A 197 4.70 13.06 11.84
N ARG A 198 5.26 12.00 12.44
CA ARG A 198 6.68 11.65 12.32
C ARG A 198 6.84 10.42 11.44
N GLN A 199 7.66 10.54 10.40
CA GLN A 199 8.06 9.38 9.60
C GLN A 199 9.05 8.51 10.38
N THR A 200 8.97 7.19 10.23
CA THR A 200 9.83 6.26 10.96
C THR A 200 11.10 5.90 10.19
N GLY A 201 10.99 5.78 8.86
CA GLY A 201 12.08 5.26 8.01
C GLY A 201 12.40 3.78 8.25
N ILE A 202 11.57 3.06 9.02
CA ILE A 202 11.78 1.64 9.34
C ILE A 202 11.38 0.80 8.13
N SER A 203 12.28 -0.10 7.72
CA SER A 203 12.06 -1.12 6.70
C SER A 203 12.03 -2.49 7.37
N LEU A 204 11.12 -3.38 6.93
CA LEU A 204 11.14 -4.79 7.32
C LEU A 204 12.14 -5.62 6.51
N TYR A 205 12.65 -5.06 5.41
CA TYR A 205 13.59 -5.72 4.52
C TYR A 205 15.00 -5.27 4.84
N HIS A 206 15.89 -6.23 5.06
CA HIS A 206 17.32 -5.95 5.16
C HIS A 206 17.90 -5.72 3.77
N ASN A 207 18.60 -4.59 3.59
CA ASN A 207 19.33 -4.27 2.37
C ASN A 207 20.55 -5.21 2.24
N SER A 208 20.35 -6.41 1.70
CA SER A 208 21.44 -7.28 1.23
C SER A 208 21.98 -6.84 -0.14
N GLY A 209 21.32 -5.88 -0.81
CA GLY A 209 21.69 -5.43 -2.16
C GLY A 209 21.32 -6.42 -3.27
N THR A 210 20.50 -7.43 -2.96
CA THR A 210 19.98 -8.44 -3.90
C THR A 210 18.45 -8.40 -3.93
N ASP A 211 17.84 -8.78 -5.06
CA ASP A 211 16.37 -8.87 -5.26
C ASP A 211 15.69 -9.94 -4.36
N ASP A 212 16.46 -10.61 -3.48
CA ASP A 212 16.05 -11.73 -2.61
C ASP A 212 15.93 -11.32 -1.12
N SER A 213 15.77 -10.03 -0.83
CA SER A 213 15.61 -9.57 0.56
C SER A 213 14.33 -10.15 1.18
N VAL A 214 14.48 -10.90 2.28
CA VAL A 214 13.34 -11.41 3.07
C VAL A 214 12.94 -10.42 4.16
N ALA A 215 11.65 -10.36 4.46
CA ALA A 215 11.13 -9.57 5.56
C ALA A 215 11.55 -10.17 6.91
N VAL A 216 11.83 -9.32 7.89
CA VAL A 216 12.07 -9.71 9.28
C VAL A 216 11.10 -8.93 10.15
N PHE A 217 10.33 -9.64 10.98
CA PHE A 217 9.45 -8.99 11.94
C PHE A 217 10.32 -8.19 12.93
N PRO A 218 10.06 -6.88 13.10
CA PRO A 218 11.00 -6.01 13.81
C PRO A 218 10.94 -6.28 15.31
N SER A 219 12.11 -6.26 15.96
CA SER A 219 12.20 -6.29 17.42
C SER A 219 11.65 -4.98 18.02
N ARG A 220 11.13 -5.03 19.26
CA ARG A 220 10.46 -3.86 19.85
C ARG A 220 11.39 -2.66 20.03
N ASP A 221 12.70 -2.87 20.19
CA ASP A 221 13.70 -1.82 20.39
C ASP A 221 13.94 -0.94 19.16
N ILE A 222 13.74 -1.46 17.95
CA ILE A 222 13.85 -0.66 16.72
C ILE A 222 12.57 0.13 16.41
N LEU A 223 11.45 -0.22 17.03
CA LEU A 223 10.15 0.43 16.84
C LEU A 223 10.03 1.69 17.69
N PRO A 224 9.38 2.76 17.17
CA PRO A 224 9.33 4.03 17.87
C PRO A 224 8.53 3.94 19.17
N SER A 225 8.84 4.83 20.11
CA SER A 225 8.10 4.92 21.37
C SER A 225 6.81 5.71 21.19
N LEU A 226 5.73 5.24 21.83
CA LEU A 226 4.44 5.91 21.86
C LEU A 226 4.20 6.57 23.21
N GLY A 227 3.90 7.87 23.18
CA GLY A 227 3.53 8.62 24.38
C GLY A 227 2.25 8.06 25.02
N LYS A 228 2.18 8.08 26.37
CA LYS A 228 1.05 7.53 27.15
C LYS A 228 -0.31 8.15 26.81
N ARG A 229 -0.34 9.36 26.24
CA ARG A 229 -1.55 10.11 25.87
C ARG A 229 -2.02 9.87 24.42
N ILE A 230 -1.33 9.04 23.64
CA ILE A 230 -1.79 8.68 22.30
C ILE A 230 -3.02 7.78 22.41
N TRP A 231 -4.16 8.23 21.90
CA TRP A 231 -5.45 7.53 21.99
C TRP A 231 -5.42 6.14 21.36
N ALA A 232 -4.63 5.95 20.30
CA ALA A 232 -4.52 4.69 19.56
C ALA A 232 -3.36 3.79 20.03
N ARG A 233 -2.74 4.09 21.18
CA ARG A 233 -1.51 3.41 21.63
C ARG A 233 -1.66 1.89 21.65
N ASP A 234 -2.74 1.39 22.24
CA ASP A 234 -2.99 -0.05 22.34
C ASP A 234 -3.16 -0.73 20.97
N ILE A 235 -3.77 -0.04 20.00
CA ILE A 235 -3.93 -0.56 18.64
C ILE A 235 -2.55 -0.73 17.99
N ILE A 236 -1.72 0.32 18.05
CA ILE A 236 -0.41 0.35 17.41
C ILE A 236 0.57 -0.64 18.08
N GLU A 237 0.64 -0.66 19.41
CA GLU A 237 1.50 -1.61 20.14
C GLU A 237 1.05 -3.07 19.93
N THR A 238 -0.22 -3.31 19.59
CA THR A 238 -0.68 -4.66 19.23
C THR A 238 -0.28 -5.03 17.80
N CYS A 239 -0.27 -4.09 16.85
CA CYS A 239 0.28 -4.30 15.50
C CYS A 239 1.77 -4.67 15.55
N TRP A 240 2.50 -4.17 16.54
CA TRP A 240 3.94 -4.39 16.74
C TRP A 240 4.28 -5.64 17.57
N ARG A 241 3.30 -6.51 17.79
CA ARG A 241 3.50 -7.85 18.34
C ARG A 241 3.11 -8.85 17.27
N GLU A 242 4.04 -9.70 16.88
CA GLU A 242 3.76 -10.76 15.92
C GLU A 242 2.63 -11.66 16.47
N GLY A 243 1.61 -11.92 15.65
CA GLY A 243 0.41 -12.62 16.11
C GLY A 243 -0.49 -11.82 17.08
N GLY A 244 -0.24 -10.53 17.31
CA GLY A 244 -0.86 -9.74 18.39
C GLY A 244 -2.39 -9.63 18.34
N TYR A 245 -2.99 -9.83 17.17
CA TYR A 245 -4.45 -9.87 16.99
C TYR A 245 -5.03 -11.29 16.88
N GLY A 246 -4.20 -12.33 17.00
CA GLY A 246 -4.60 -13.73 16.87
C GLY A 246 -5.38 -14.00 15.57
N ALA A 247 -6.17 -15.07 15.55
CA ALA A 247 -6.93 -15.48 14.36
C ALA A 247 -7.83 -14.38 13.74
N ALA A 248 -8.13 -13.30 14.47
CA ALA A 248 -8.90 -12.17 13.94
C ALA A 248 -8.11 -11.29 12.96
N GLY A 249 -6.77 -11.23 13.06
CA GLY A 249 -5.94 -10.37 12.21
C GLY A 249 -6.44 -8.92 12.16
N ALA A 250 -6.61 -8.37 10.95
CA ALA A 250 -7.13 -7.02 10.74
C ALA A 250 -8.55 -6.79 11.33
N ALA A 251 -9.41 -7.82 11.41
CA ALA A 251 -10.73 -7.69 12.02
C ALA A 251 -10.65 -7.37 13.53
N GLY A 252 -9.57 -7.80 14.20
CA GLY A 252 -9.30 -7.45 15.60
C GLY A 252 -9.06 -5.95 15.81
N ILE A 253 -8.47 -5.26 14.82
CA ILE A 253 -8.32 -3.80 14.84
C ILE A 253 -9.69 -3.12 14.71
N LEU A 254 -10.53 -3.57 13.77
CA LEU A 254 -11.88 -3.02 13.58
C LEU A 254 -12.71 -3.13 14.86
N ALA A 255 -12.69 -4.29 15.51
CA ALA A 255 -13.39 -4.50 16.77
C ALA A 255 -12.92 -3.54 17.88
N LYS A 256 -11.62 -3.20 17.94
CA LYS A 256 -11.10 -2.20 18.87
C LYS A 256 -11.57 -0.78 18.50
N LEU A 257 -11.56 -0.43 17.21
CA LEU A 257 -12.03 0.88 16.75
C LEU A 257 -13.53 1.10 17.03
N ASP A 258 -14.36 0.08 16.83
CA ASP A 258 -15.80 0.14 17.07
C ASP A 258 -16.12 0.37 18.55
N LYS A 259 -15.42 -0.34 19.45
CA LYS A 259 -15.54 -0.12 20.91
C LYS A 259 -15.22 1.33 21.32
N MET A 260 -14.26 1.97 20.65
CA MET A 260 -13.89 3.36 20.92
C MET A 260 -14.89 4.39 20.36
N GLN A 261 -15.80 4.00 19.47
CA GLN A 261 -16.89 4.85 19.00
C GLN A 261 -18.10 4.78 19.94
N GLY A 262 -18.41 3.60 20.48
CA GLY A 262 -19.52 3.40 21.42
C GLY A 262 -19.34 4.10 22.78
N GLN A 263 -18.09 4.37 23.20
CA GLN A 263 -17.80 5.04 24.49
C GLN A 263 -18.10 6.55 24.50
N ARG A 264 -18.54 7.16 23.40
CA ARG A 264 -18.91 8.59 23.33
C ARG A 264 -20.41 8.87 23.60
N GLN A 265 -21.22 7.86 23.92
CA GLN A 265 -22.67 8.01 24.15
C GLN A 265 -23.11 8.04 25.63
N HIS A 266 -22.18 8.17 26.57
CA HIS A 266 -22.48 8.30 28.00
C HIS A 266 -21.76 9.50 28.62
#